data_AF-A0A2P8W1E1-F1
#
_entry.id   AF-A0A2P8W1E1-F1
#
_cell.length_a   1.000
_cell.length_b   1.000
_cell.length_c   1.000
_cell.angle_alpha   90.00
_cell.angle_beta   90.00
_cell.angle_gamma   90.00
#
_symmetry.space_group_name_H-M   'P 1'
#
loop_
_entity.id
_entity.type
_entity.pdbx_description
1 polymer ?
#
loop_
_entity_poly.entity_id
_entity_poly.type
_entity_poly.pdbx_seq_one_letter_code
_entity_poly.pdbx_strand_id
1 'polypeptide(L)'
;MAIQVPKFSIPKGYRPQAEDTSLEADLLDFYLLRQRTPTERLSMAAALMQSARKLSLHCLSRQFADLSPQDFSRKLAETWLQEDCPPTYIPTGSEMTWIQDSTELAAQLHSVFTTVEVPYYVTGGVAAITYGEPRTTRDLDVVVSIPRDALTPLVTALEAAGFYVPGVEDAATGRMRALQVTQIATISRADLVLADDNDYEQLKFQRRRLIPLPNGTEVYLVSPEDVVVNKLRWGQPSRSEKQWRDVLGVLKTQQEYLDYEYMHRWAAAFDLSGALEQATLESGVRAIADQQWATALYPVITRAFAVAQERGRTTHPSPGMEVADGNRYGLARDSSTQTFTVVAKLDDREIARYDFSGTVLSASPSLQDRREWQAIAALV
;
A
#
# COMPACT_ATOMS: atom_id res chain seq x y z
N MET A 1 -28.55 -3.96 19.19
CA MET A 1 -28.70 -5.22 18.43
C MET A 1 -27.41 -6.01 18.59
N ALA A 2 -27.46 -7.30 18.88
CA ALA A 2 -26.25 -8.13 18.92
C ALA A 2 -25.67 -8.20 17.50
N ILE A 3 -24.38 -7.89 17.33
CA ILE A 3 -23.69 -8.06 16.05
C ILE A 3 -23.58 -9.56 15.81
N GLN A 4 -24.27 -10.07 14.80
CA GLN A 4 -24.15 -11.47 14.41
C GLN A 4 -22.83 -11.65 13.68
N VAL A 5 -21.87 -12.30 14.33
CA VAL A 5 -20.58 -12.63 13.72
C VAL A 5 -20.81 -13.62 12.56
N PRO A 6 -20.36 -13.31 11.33
CA PRO A 6 -20.52 -14.24 10.21
C PRO A 6 -19.64 -15.47 10.41
N LYS A 7 -20.02 -16.59 9.78
CA LYS A 7 -19.13 -17.74 9.67
C LYS A 7 -18.09 -17.46 8.59
N PHE A 8 -16.82 -17.61 8.93
CA PHE A 8 -15.73 -17.43 7.99
C PHE A 8 -15.34 -18.75 7.33
N SER A 9 -15.05 -18.70 6.03
CA SER A 9 -14.32 -19.75 5.33
C SER A 9 -12.87 -19.33 5.25
N ILE A 10 -11.95 -20.19 5.69
CA ILE A 10 -10.52 -19.88 5.70
C ILE A 10 -9.97 -20.07 4.28
N PRO A 11 -9.48 -19.00 3.61
CA PRO A 11 -8.89 -19.13 2.29
C PRO A 11 -7.65 -20.03 2.32
N LYS A 12 -7.43 -20.79 1.25
CA LYS A 12 -6.24 -21.65 1.14
C LYS A 12 -4.97 -20.79 1.21
N GLY A 13 -4.07 -21.16 2.11
CA GLY A 13 -2.79 -20.46 2.30
C GLY A 13 -2.86 -19.17 3.12
N TYR A 14 -4.03 -18.82 3.65
CA TYR A 14 -4.21 -17.64 4.51
C TYR A 14 -3.29 -17.69 5.73
N ARG A 15 -2.69 -16.54 6.06
CA ARG A 15 -1.89 -16.36 7.27
C ARG A 15 -2.43 -15.23 8.13
N PRO A 16 -2.54 -15.42 9.46
CA PRO A 16 -2.91 -14.34 10.37
C PRO A 16 -1.80 -13.28 10.43
N GLN A 17 -2.11 -12.09 10.94
CA GLN A 17 -1.14 -11.00 11.07
C GLN A 17 -0.04 -11.29 12.11
N ALA A 18 -0.30 -12.19 13.07
CA ALA A 18 0.66 -12.65 14.07
C ALA A 18 0.53 -14.16 14.33
N GLU A 19 1.62 -14.81 14.73
CA GLU A 19 1.69 -16.26 14.98
C GLU A 19 0.78 -16.74 16.11
N ASP A 20 0.48 -15.87 17.08
CA ASP A 20 -0.37 -16.13 18.24
C ASP A 20 -1.85 -15.77 18.01
N THR A 21 -2.22 -15.35 16.80
CA THR A 21 -3.59 -15.01 16.42
C THR A 21 -4.22 -16.17 15.65
N SER A 22 -5.39 -16.67 16.09
CA SER A 22 -6.10 -17.72 15.34
C SER A 22 -6.62 -17.20 14.00
N LEU A 23 -6.79 -18.10 13.03
CA LEU A 23 -7.28 -17.75 11.70
C LEU A 23 -8.67 -17.09 11.77
N GLU A 24 -9.55 -17.60 12.63
CA GLU A 24 -10.90 -17.07 12.83
C GLU A 24 -10.91 -15.69 13.47
N ALA A 25 -10.00 -15.43 14.43
CA ALA A 25 -9.87 -14.13 15.06
C ALA A 25 -9.38 -13.08 14.06
N ASP A 26 -8.34 -13.40 13.28
CA ASP A 26 -7.81 -12.52 12.25
C ASP A 26 -8.87 -12.22 11.17
N LEU A 27 -9.62 -13.23 10.73
CA LEU A 27 -10.73 -13.04 9.77
C LEU A 27 -11.84 -12.14 10.32
N LEU A 28 -12.16 -12.26 11.61
CA LEU A 28 -13.12 -11.37 12.29
C LEU A 28 -12.60 -9.93 12.35
N ASP A 29 -11.34 -9.73 12.74
CA ASP A 29 -10.74 -8.41 12.84
C ASP A 29 -10.76 -7.70 11.49
N PHE A 30 -10.34 -8.36 10.42
CA PHE A 30 -10.40 -7.77 9.08
C PHE A 30 -11.83 -7.59 8.56
N TYR A 31 -12.77 -8.46 8.95
CA TYR A 31 -14.19 -8.24 8.66
C TYR A 31 -14.75 -6.97 9.33
N LEU A 32 -14.34 -6.68 10.56
CA LEU A 32 -14.72 -5.46 11.26
C LEU A 32 -14.02 -4.22 10.68
N LEU A 33 -12.74 -4.34 10.31
CA LEU A 33 -11.98 -3.25 9.68
C LEU A 33 -12.54 -2.89 8.30
N ARG A 34 -13.05 -3.86 7.53
CA ARG A 34 -13.71 -3.62 6.23
C ARG A 34 -15.00 -2.81 6.33
N GLN A 35 -15.66 -2.82 7.48
CA GLN A 35 -16.87 -2.02 7.74
C GLN A 35 -16.55 -0.56 8.08
N ARG A 36 -15.27 -0.19 8.16
CA ARG A 36 -14.82 1.17 8.43
C ARG A 36 -14.35 1.85 7.15
N THR A 37 -14.54 3.15 7.08
CA THR A 37 -13.90 4.00 6.08
C THR A 37 -12.39 4.13 6.35
N PRO A 38 -11.58 4.55 5.36
CA PRO A 38 -10.17 4.86 5.59
C PRO A 38 -9.95 5.88 6.73
N THR A 39 -10.78 6.92 6.81
CA THR A 39 -10.71 7.96 7.86
C THR A 39 -11.03 7.43 9.25
N GLU A 40 -11.98 6.50 9.38
CA GLU A 40 -12.26 5.85 10.67
C GLU A 40 -11.10 4.97 11.12
N ARG A 41 -10.49 4.19 10.21
CA ARG A 41 -9.28 3.40 10.54
C ARG A 41 -8.11 4.30 10.93
N LEU A 42 -7.94 5.42 10.23
CA LEU A 42 -6.93 6.41 10.59
C LEU A 42 -7.21 7.04 11.96
N SER A 43 -8.47 7.34 12.28
CA SER A 43 -8.88 7.81 13.61
C SER A 43 -8.57 6.79 14.72
N MET A 44 -8.79 5.50 14.46
CA MET A 44 -8.41 4.43 15.38
C MET A 44 -6.89 4.43 15.63
N ALA A 45 -6.09 4.54 14.56
CA ALA A 45 -4.64 4.57 14.69
C ALA A 45 -4.11 5.83 15.39
N ALA A 46 -4.72 7.00 15.12
CA ALA A 46 -4.45 8.24 15.83
C ALA A 46 -4.68 8.08 17.34
N ALA A 47 -5.83 7.53 17.74
CA ALA A 47 -6.12 7.26 19.16
C ALA A 47 -5.09 6.31 19.80
N LEU A 48 -4.63 5.28 19.09
CA LEU A 48 -3.57 4.37 19.57
C LEU A 48 -2.25 5.12 19.78
N MET A 49 -1.82 5.96 18.82
CA MET A 49 -0.58 6.74 18.91
C MET A 49 -0.62 7.74 20.07
N GLN A 50 -1.72 8.49 20.20
CA GLN A 50 -1.91 9.44 21.30
C GLN A 50 -1.89 8.73 22.66
N SER A 51 -2.53 7.56 22.76
CA SER A 51 -2.53 6.76 23.99
C SER A 51 -1.13 6.24 24.35
N ALA A 52 -0.37 5.78 23.35
CA ALA A 52 1.01 5.35 23.55
C ALA A 52 1.91 6.51 24.03
N ARG A 53 1.78 7.70 23.43
CA ARG A 53 2.51 8.89 23.87
C ARG A 53 2.11 9.34 25.28
N LYS A 54 0.82 9.33 25.62
CA LYS A 54 0.33 9.63 26.98
C LYS A 54 0.92 8.68 28.01
N LEU A 55 0.91 7.38 27.72
CA LEU A 55 1.49 6.38 28.62
C LEU A 55 3.00 6.59 28.79
N SER A 56 3.72 6.80 27.68
CA SER A 56 5.17 7.09 27.71
C SER A 56 5.47 8.33 28.55
N LEU A 57 4.74 9.42 28.34
CA LEU A 57 4.91 10.67 29.08
C LEU A 57 4.63 10.49 30.58
N HIS A 58 3.55 9.76 30.93
CA HIS A 58 3.23 9.47 32.33
C HIS A 58 4.32 8.63 33.02
N CYS A 59 4.88 7.63 32.33
CA CYS A 59 5.99 6.84 32.87
C CYS A 59 7.25 7.68 33.07
N LEU A 60 7.61 8.51 32.08
CA LEU A 60 8.79 9.37 32.13
C LEU A 60 8.67 10.45 33.20
N SER A 61 7.51 11.08 33.35
CA SER A 61 7.29 12.13 34.37
C SER A 61 7.43 11.59 35.79
N ARG A 62 7.04 10.32 36.01
CA ARG A 62 7.25 9.64 37.29
C ARG A 62 8.70 9.23 37.50
N GLN A 63 9.37 8.72 36.46
CA GLN A 63 10.75 8.28 36.55
C GLN A 63 11.72 9.45 36.77
N PHE A 64 11.42 10.62 36.20
CA PHE A 64 12.25 11.81 36.24
C PHE A 64 11.59 12.96 37.00
N ALA A 65 10.85 12.64 38.07
CA ALA A 65 10.10 13.61 38.86
C ALA A 65 10.96 14.69 39.54
N ASP A 66 12.25 14.40 39.74
CA ASP A 66 13.21 15.32 40.36
C ASP A 66 13.79 16.37 39.38
N LEU A 67 13.55 16.22 38.08
CA LEU A 67 14.04 17.16 37.07
C LEU A 67 13.24 18.47 37.07
N SER A 68 13.90 19.58 36.76
CA SER A 68 13.19 20.82 36.43
C SER A 68 12.30 20.62 35.19
N PRO A 69 11.23 21.41 34.99
CA PRO A 69 10.39 21.29 33.79
C PRO A 69 11.19 21.37 32.47
N GLN A 70 12.23 22.21 32.44
CA GLN A 70 13.11 22.36 31.28
C GLN A 70 13.96 21.10 31.07
N ASP A 71 14.61 20.60 32.11
CA ASP A 71 15.44 19.38 32.03
C ASP A 71 14.59 18.16 31.69
N PHE A 72 13.36 18.09 32.21
CA PHE A 72 12.39 17.05 31.87
C PHE A 72 12.00 17.10 30.39
N SER A 73 11.66 18.28 29.85
CA SER A 73 11.32 18.44 28.42
C SER A 73 12.47 18.03 27.50
N ARG A 74 13.71 18.37 27.88
CA ARG A 74 14.91 17.91 27.19
C ARG A 74 15.07 16.39 27.28
N LYS A 75 14.89 15.81 28.47
CA LYS A 75 14.99 14.36 28.66
C LYS A 75 13.95 13.59 27.83
N LEU A 76 12.76 14.16 27.71
CA LEU A 76 11.71 13.65 26.84
C LEU A 76 12.16 13.64 25.38
N ALA A 77 12.69 14.76 24.87
CA ALA A 77 13.22 14.85 23.51
C ALA A 77 14.35 13.86 23.25
N GLU A 78 15.32 13.75 24.16
CA GLU A 78 16.41 12.76 24.06
C GLU A 78 15.87 11.33 23.98
N THR A 79 14.82 11.03 24.74
CA THR A 79 14.20 9.69 24.76
C THR A 79 13.42 9.40 23.48
N TRP A 80 12.70 10.39 22.96
CA TRP A 80 11.80 10.22 21.81
C TRP A 80 12.47 10.44 20.45
N LEU A 81 13.50 11.27 20.37
CA LEU A 81 14.28 11.50 19.15
C LEU A 81 15.55 10.63 19.11
N GLN A 82 16.05 10.16 20.25
CA GLN A 82 17.24 9.28 20.31
C GLN A 82 18.44 9.95 19.60
N GLU A 83 19.10 9.26 18.68
CA GLU A 83 20.22 9.81 17.89
C GLU A 83 19.87 11.06 17.07
N ASP A 84 18.58 11.29 16.79
CA ASP A 84 18.10 12.43 16.02
C ASP A 84 17.87 13.68 16.88
N CYS A 85 18.08 13.61 18.21
CA CYS A 85 17.90 14.75 19.10
C CYS A 85 19.06 15.74 18.98
N PRO A 86 18.85 17.00 18.54
CA PRO A 86 19.94 17.97 18.49
C PRO A 86 20.48 18.28 19.90
N PRO A 87 21.82 18.44 20.09
CA PRO A 87 22.41 18.59 21.43
C PRO A 87 21.90 19.76 22.27
N THR A 88 21.40 20.82 21.62
CA THR A 88 20.90 22.04 22.28
C THR A 88 19.38 22.17 22.19
N TYR A 89 18.68 21.17 21.66
CA TYR A 89 17.24 21.21 21.48
C TYR A 89 16.50 21.02 22.81
N ILE A 90 15.59 21.96 23.09
CA ILE A 90 14.67 21.92 24.23
C ILE A 90 13.27 22.16 23.67
N PRO A 91 12.36 21.19 23.76
CA PRO A 91 10.99 21.35 23.27
C PRO A 91 10.29 22.51 23.98
N THR A 92 9.57 23.32 23.21
CA THR A 92 8.81 24.47 23.72
C THR A 92 7.33 24.16 23.95
N GLY A 93 6.91 22.94 23.64
CA GLY A 93 5.54 22.48 23.80
C GLY A 93 5.15 22.17 25.24
N SER A 94 3.98 21.55 25.36
CA SER A 94 3.40 21.03 26.59
C SER A 94 3.01 19.56 26.41
N GLU A 95 2.56 18.93 27.49
CA GLU A 95 1.97 17.59 27.44
C GLU A 95 0.93 17.45 26.32
N MET A 96 0.03 18.44 26.17
CA MET A 96 -1.02 18.42 25.15
C MET A 96 -0.48 18.43 23.71
N THR A 97 0.65 19.07 23.45
CA THR A 97 1.26 19.11 22.12
C THR A 97 2.15 17.89 21.87
N TRP A 98 2.77 17.35 22.91
CA TRP A 98 3.64 16.18 22.80
C TRP A 98 2.86 14.89 22.54
N ILE A 99 1.60 14.80 23.00
CA ILE A 99 0.74 13.64 22.74
C ILE A 99 0.13 13.60 21.34
N GLN A 100 0.36 14.62 20.50
CA GLN A 100 -0.13 14.64 19.12
C GLN A 100 0.38 13.45 18.31
N ASP A 101 -0.32 13.10 17.24
CA ASP A 101 0.02 11.98 16.37
C ASP A 101 0.43 12.43 14.96
N SER A 102 0.81 11.46 14.12
CA SER A 102 1.33 11.72 12.78
C SER A 102 0.31 12.39 11.84
N THR A 103 -1.00 12.31 12.12
CA THR A 103 -2.02 12.99 11.31
C THR A 103 -2.00 14.49 11.52
N GLU A 104 -1.78 14.97 12.75
CA GLU A 104 -1.66 16.40 13.04
C GLU A 104 -0.39 16.99 12.39
N LEU A 105 0.70 16.22 12.38
CA LEU A 105 1.91 16.58 11.65
C LEU A 105 1.66 16.67 10.13
N ALA A 106 0.90 15.73 9.57
CA ALA A 106 0.53 15.75 8.15
C ALA A 106 -0.33 16.96 7.78
N ALA A 107 -1.23 17.41 8.68
CA ALA A 107 -2.03 18.62 8.49
C ALA A 107 -1.16 19.89 8.48
N GLN A 108 -0.18 20.00 9.40
CA GLN A 108 0.77 21.12 9.42
C GLN A 108 1.61 21.17 8.15
N LEU A 109 2.15 20.03 7.72
CA LEU A 109 2.94 19.93 6.48
C LEU A 109 2.10 20.20 5.23
N HIS A 110 0.83 19.77 5.19
CA HIS A 110 -0.09 20.11 4.11
C HIS A 110 -0.20 21.62 3.92
N SER A 111 -0.36 22.38 5.00
CA SER A 111 -0.43 23.85 4.92
C SER A 111 0.87 24.46 4.38
N VAL A 112 2.03 23.92 4.74
CA VAL A 112 3.32 24.38 4.20
C VAL A 112 3.40 24.10 2.71
N PHE A 113 3.20 22.84 2.29
CA PHE A 113 3.34 22.44 0.89
C PHE A 113 2.35 23.15 -0.03
N THR A 114 1.11 23.36 0.41
CA THR A 114 0.12 24.12 -0.38
C THR A 114 0.49 25.59 -0.53
N THR A 115 1.07 26.21 0.51
CA THR A 115 1.52 27.61 0.46
C THR A 115 2.67 27.82 -0.52
N VAL A 116 3.60 26.86 -0.61
CA VAL A 116 4.72 26.92 -1.56
C VAL A 116 4.46 26.17 -2.87
N GLU A 117 3.21 25.74 -3.10
CA GLU A 117 2.76 25.02 -4.30
C GLU A 117 3.59 23.76 -4.64
N VAL A 118 4.05 23.03 -3.63
CA VAL A 118 4.83 21.78 -3.81
C VAL A 118 3.87 20.58 -3.83
N PRO A 119 3.76 19.84 -4.95
CA PRO A 119 2.98 18.62 -4.99
C PRO A 119 3.58 17.57 -4.05
N TYR A 120 2.75 16.92 -3.27
CA TYR A 120 3.21 15.94 -2.29
C TYR A 120 2.19 14.80 -2.12
N TYR A 121 2.59 13.74 -1.43
CA TYR A 121 1.67 12.77 -0.83
C TYR A 121 2.28 12.13 0.42
N VAL A 122 1.45 11.76 1.38
CA VAL A 122 1.81 10.96 2.55
C VAL A 122 1.89 9.48 2.16
N THR A 123 2.93 8.79 2.63
CA THR A 123 3.18 7.38 2.34
C THR A 123 3.49 6.59 3.62
N GLY A 124 4.17 5.45 3.49
CA GLY A 124 4.80 4.75 4.58
C GLY A 124 3.83 4.27 5.65
N GLY A 125 4.16 4.52 6.92
CA GLY A 125 3.38 4.01 8.05
C GLY A 125 1.94 4.53 8.08
N VAL A 126 1.73 5.83 7.83
CA VAL A 126 0.41 6.47 7.90
C VAL A 126 -0.51 6.00 6.76
N ALA A 127 0.02 5.83 5.54
CA ALA A 127 -0.77 5.27 4.45
C ALA A 127 -1.16 3.80 4.73
N ALA A 128 -0.25 3.01 5.30
CA ALA A 128 -0.49 1.61 5.62
C ALA A 128 -1.63 1.40 6.63
N ILE A 129 -1.64 2.17 7.73
CA ILE A 129 -2.68 2.09 8.77
C ILE A 129 -4.02 2.65 8.31
N THR A 130 -4.01 3.55 7.32
CA THR A 130 -5.24 4.11 6.72
C THR A 130 -5.96 3.06 5.85
N TYR A 131 -5.20 2.32 5.05
CA TYR A 131 -5.75 1.32 4.13
C TYR A 131 -5.77 -0.11 4.67
N GLY A 132 -5.03 -0.41 5.74
CA GLY A 132 -4.88 -1.74 6.31
C GLY A 132 -5.30 -1.83 7.76
N GLU A 133 -4.43 -2.41 8.59
CA GLU A 133 -4.65 -2.62 10.01
C GLU A 133 -4.14 -1.42 10.84
N PRO A 134 -4.96 -0.79 11.69
CA PRO A 134 -4.52 0.26 12.59
C PRO A 134 -3.42 -0.21 13.56
N ARG A 135 -2.29 0.50 13.57
CA ARG A 135 -1.19 0.31 14.53
C ARG A 135 -0.49 1.64 14.80
N THR A 136 0.40 1.69 15.79
CA THR A 136 1.25 2.86 16.01
C THR A 136 2.31 2.99 14.91
N THR A 137 2.68 4.23 14.59
CA THR A 137 3.86 4.58 13.79
C THR A 137 4.59 5.73 14.49
N ARG A 138 5.91 5.81 14.32
CA ARG A 138 6.74 6.83 14.98
C ARG A 138 6.84 8.10 14.13
N ASP A 139 7.21 7.90 12.87
CA ASP A 139 7.48 8.98 11.93
C ASP A 139 6.40 9.05 10.84
N LEU A 140 6.33 10.22 10.22
CA LEU A 140 5.51 10.49 9.05
C LEU A 140 6.38 10.50 7.79
N ASP A 141 6.10 9.61 6.85
CA ASP A 141 6.78 9.57 5.56
C ASP A 141 6.01 10.41 4.53
N VAL A 142 6.67 11.35 3.87
CA VAL A 142 6.08 12.19 2.83
C VAL A 142 6.97 12.22 1.61
N VAL A 143 6.38 12.08 0.42
CA VAL A 143 7.09 12.31 -0.84
C VAL A 143 6.71 13.69 -1.37
N VAL A 144 7.72 14.48 -1.73
CA VAL A 144 7.57 15.84 -2.28
C VAL A 144 8.15 15.90 -3.69
N SER A 145 7.41 16.50 -4.62
CA SER A 145 7.85 16.76 -5.99
C SER A 145 8.45 18.15 -6.05
N ILE A 146 9.76 18.23 -5.84
CA ILE A 146 10.51 19.48 -5.89
C ILE A 146 11.91 19.23 -6.46
N PRO A 147 12.38 20.05 -7.42
CA PRO A 147 13.75 20.02 -7.88
C PRO A 147 14.74 20.28 -6.73
N ARG A 148 15.89 19.60 -6.76
CA ARG A 148 16.91 19.70 -5.69
C ARG A 148 17.48 21.12 -5.54
N ASP A 149 17.58 21.84 -6.65
CA ASP A 149 18.03 23.24 -6.71
C ASP A 149 16.95 24.24 -6.25
N ALA A 150 15.69 23.79 -6.10
CA ALA A 150 14.56 24.57 -5.65
C ALA A 150 14.16 24.28 -4.19
N LEU A 151 15.03 23.67 -3.38
CA LEU A 151 14.70 23.33 -1.98
C LEU A 151 14.59 24.55 -1.05
N THR A 152 15.29 25.66 -1.35
CA THR A 152 15.37 26.81 -0.44
C THR A 152 14.01 27.38 -0.03
N PRO A 153 13.05 27.66 -0.94
CA PRO A 153 11.72 28.15 -0.55
C PRO A 153 10.97 27.19 0.38
N LEU A 154 11.07 25.88 0.14
CA LEU A 154 10.44 24.87 0.99
C LEU A 154 11.06 24.87 2.40
N VAL A 155 12.40 24.89 2.50
CA VAL A 155 13.10 24.94 3.79
C VAL A 155 12.74 26.20 4.57
N THR A 156 12.74 27.37 3.93
CA THR A 156 12.35 28.63 4.58
C THR A 156 10.91 28.59 5.09
N ALA A 157 9.98 28.02 4.33
CA ALA A 157 8.59 27.88 4.76
C ALA A 157 8.43 26.89 5.94
N LEU A 158 9.18 25.79 5.94
CA LEU A 158 9.23 24.83 7.05
C LEU A 158 9.78 25.48 8.32
N GLU A 159 10.91 26.18 8.24
CA GLU A 159 11.51 26.88 9.38
C GLU A 159 10.58 27.95 9.95
N ALA A 160 9.91 28.72 9.08
CA ALA A 160 8.90 29.70 9.48
C ALA A 160 7.69 29.05 10.19
N ALA A 161 7.36 27.81 9.82
CA ALA A 161 6.32 27.00 10.47
C ALA A 161 6.82 26.27 11.75
N GLY A 162 8.05 26.53 12.20
CA GLY A 162 8.59 25.98 13.44
C GLY A 162 9.21 24.59 13.30
N PHE A 163 9.62 24.20 12.09
CA PHE A 163 10.38 22.98 11.87
C PHE A 163 11.88 23.22 11.94
N TYR A 164 12.59 22.28 12.55
CA TYR A 164 14.03 22.13 12.40
C TYR A 164 14.32 21.23 11.20
N VAL A 165 15.16 21.69 10.27
CA VAL A 165 15.43 21.04 8.98
C VAL A 165 16.94 20.83 8.77
N PRO A 166 17.54 19.76 9.34
CA PRO A 166 18.95 19.43 9.12
C PRO A 166 19.20 18.84 7.71
N GLY A 167 20.47 18.76 7.31
CA GLY A 167 20.89 17.99 6.13
C GLY A 167 20.50 18.57 4.77
N VAL A 168 20.15 19.86 4.70
CA VAL A 168 19.68 20.52 3.46
C VAL A 168 20.72 20.43 2.33
N GLU A 169 22.00 20.64 2.62
CA GLU A 169 23.06 20.54 1.62
C GLU A 169 23.21 19.11 1.07
N ASP A 170 23.09 18.10 1.93
CA ASP A 170 23.18 16.70 1.52
C ASP A 170 22.01 16.30 0.61
N ALA A 171 20.81 16.79 0.90
CA ALA A 171 19.65 16.60 0.03
C ALA A 171 19.80 17.37 -1.29
N ALA A 172 20.26 18.63 -1.26
CA ALA A 172 20.47 19.43 -2.47
C ALA A 172 21.52 18.83 -3.41
N THR A 173 22.60 18.27 -2.84
CA THR A 173 23.71 17.66 -3.60
C THR A 173 23.47 16.19 -3.98
N GLY A 174 22.37 15.59 -3.52
CA GLY A 174 22.04 14.19 -3.82
C GLY A 174 22.73 13.14 -2.95
N ARG A 175 23.51 13.56 -1.93
CA ARG A 175 24.09 12.65 -0.93
C ARG A 175 23.00 11.97 -0.09
N MET A 176 21.89 12.69 0.17
CA MET A 176 20.69 12.16 0.83
C MET A 176 19.48 12.24 -0.11
N ARG A 177 18.57 11.27 0.07
CA ARG A 177 17.31 11.16 -0.69
C ARG A 177 16.11 11.77 0.04
N ALA A 178 16.26 12.10 1.31
CA ALA A 178 15.21 12.67 2.13
C ALA A 178 15.77 13.81 3.00
N LEU A 179 14.91 14.78 3.28
CA LEU A 179 15.10 15.78 4.33
C LEU A 179 14.35 15.30 5.58
N GLN A 180 15.07 15.15 6.68
CA GLN A 180 14.45 14.91 7.97
C GLN A 180 13.95 16.25 8.51
N VAL A 181 12.72 16.30 9.00
CA VAL A 181 12.16 17.51 9.60
C VAL A 181 11.54 17.19 10.95
N THR A 182 11.82 18.03 11.95
CA THR A 182 11.29 17.89 13.31
C THR A 182 10.52 19.12 13.70
N GLN A 183 9.24 18.96 14.05
CA GLN A 183 8.42 20.04 14.57
C GLN A 183 8.86 20.32 16.03
N ILE A 184 9.41 21.52 16.26
CA ILE A 184 10.14 21.88 17.49
C ILE A 184 9.26 21.85 18.74
N ALA A 185 7.98 22.20 18.63
CA ALA A 185 7.07 22.20 19.78
C ALA A 185 6.59 20.79 20.14
N THR A 186 6.31 19.95 19.15
CA THR A 186 5.63 18.65 19.34
C THR A 186 6.57 17.45 19.41
N ILE A 187 7.86 17.63 19.08
CA ILE A 187 8.87 16.55 19.00
C ILE A 187 8.47 15.51 17.93
N SER A 188 7.62 15.89 16.98
CA SER A 188 7.15 15.00 15.92
C SER A 188 8.02 15.14 14.68
N ARG A 189 8.32 14.01 14.05
CA ARG A 189 9.27 13.93 12.94
C ARG A 189 8.61 13.45 11.66
N ALA A 190 9.06 13.99 10.54
CA ALA A 190 8.74 13.49 9.23
C ALA A 190 10.00 13.32 8.36
N ASP A 191 9.94 12.34 7.48
CA ASP A 191 10.92 12.13 6.42
C ASP A 191 10.33 12.64 5.10
N LEU A 192 10.90 13.73 4.57
CA LEU A 192 10.50 14.32 3.28
C LEU A 192 11.38 13.76 2.17
N VAL A 193 10.93 12.69 1.54
CA VAL A 193 11.59 12.03 0.43
C VAL A 193 11.40 12.85 -0.84
N LEU A 194 12.49 13.14 -1.54
CA LEU A 194 12.42 13.81 -2.84
C LEU A 194 11.96 12.80 -3.89
N ALA A 195 10.92 13.16 -4.66
CA ALA A 195 10.37 12.31 -5.70
C ALA A 195 11.43 11.97 -6.76
N ASP A 196 11.50 10.70 -7.14
CA ASP A 196 12.27 10.26 -8.30
C ASP A 196 11.60 10.73 -9.59
N ASP A 197 12.39 11.00 -10.63
CA ASP A 197 11.86 11.30 -11.96
C ASP A 197 11.70 10.01 -12.77
N ASN A 198 10.60 9.29 -12.54
CA ASN A 198 10.23 8.10 -13.31
C ASN A 198 8.72 7.91 -13.43
N ASP A 199 8.31 7.10 -14.40
CA ASP A 199 6.90 6.84 -14.72
C ASP A 199 6.09 6.33 -13.51
N TYR A 200 6.69 5.52 -12.65
CA TYR A 200 6.03 4.99 -11.46
C TYR A 200 5.68 6.11 -10.46
N GLU A 201 6.64 7.00 -10.23
CA GLU A 201 6.48 8.14 -9.33
C GLU A 201 5.44 9.14 -9.85
N GLN A 202 5.49 9.45 -11.15
CA GLN A 202 4.51 10.32 -11.79
C GLN A 202 3.08 9.74 -11.69
N LEU A 203 2.92 8.43 -11.90
CA LEU A 203 1.63 7.76 -11.75
C LEU A 203 1.12 7.77 -10.30
N LYS A 204 1.99 7.62 -9.29
CA LYS A 204 1.60 7.78 -7.88
C LYS A 204 1.03 9.16 -7.60
N PHE A 205 1.63 10.22 -8.15
CA PHE A 205 1.09 11.58 -8.02
C PHE A 205 -0.27 11.75 -8.69
N GLN A 206 -0.53 11.08 -9.81
CA GLN A 206 -1.83 11.09 -10.48
C GLN A 206 -2.90 10.29 -9.73
N ARG A 207 -2.49 9.21 -9.04
CA ARG A 207 -3.38 8.27 -8.34
C ARG A 207 -3.54 8.54 -6.84
N ARG A 208 -2.80 9.52 -6.29
CA ARG A 208 -2.90 9.90 -4.87
C ARG A 208 -4.35 10.28 -4.53
N ARG A 209 -4.79 9.88 -3.34
CA ARG A 209 -6.17 10.06 -2.88
C ARG A 209 -6.20 11.15 -1.82
N LEU A 210 -7.18 12.03 -1.91
CA LEU A 210 -7.45 13.01 -0.87
C LEU A 210 -8.21 12.31 0.27
N ILE A 211 -7.66 12.34 1.49
CA ILE A 211 -8.22 11.66 2.66
C ILE A 211 -8.44 12.69 3.77
N PRO A 212 -9.66 12.79 4.33
CA PRO A 212 -9.91 13.65 5.48
C PRO A 212 -9.25 13.03 6.72
N LEU A 213 -8.45 13.85 7.41
CA LEU A 213 -7.87 13.56 8.70
C LEU A 213 -8.91 13.75 9.82
N PRO A 214 -8.67 13.23 11.04
CA PRO A 214 -9.60 13.39 12.17
C PRO A 214 -9.94 14.85 12.51
N ASN A 215 -9.02 15.79 12.23
CA ASN A 215 -9.22 17.22 12.45
C ASN A 215 -9.99 17.93 11.30
N GLY A 216 -10.40 17.19 10.26
CA GLY A 216 -11.13 17.70 9.10
C GLY A 216 -10.23 18.21 7.96
N THR A 217 -8.92 18.35 8.17
CA THR A 217 -7.98 18.70 7.10
C THR A 217 -7.89 17.56 6.10
N GLU A 218 -7.99 17.87 4.81
CA GLU A 218 -7.82 16.88 3.75
C GLU A 218 -6.37 16.86 3.26
N VAL A 219 -5.76 15.69 3.24
CA VAL A 219 -4.36 15.53 2.80
C VAL A 219 -4.25 14.45 1.73
N TYR A 220 -3.27 14.59 0.84
CA TYR A 220 -2.99 13.59 -0.17
C TYR A 220 -2.25 12.40 0.43
N LEU A 221 -2.80 11.20 0.28
CA LEU A 221 -2.13 9.93 0.55
C LEU A 221 -1.83 9.20 -0.76
N VAL A 222 -0.74 8.45 -0.80
CA VAL A 222 -0.45 7.49 -1.89
C VAL A 222 -1.60 6.47 -2.03
N SER A 223 -1.84 5.93 -3.22
CA SER A 223 -2.91 4.93 -3.41
C SER A 223 -2.64 3.64 -2.61
N PRO A 224 -3.66 2.87 -2.19
CA PRO A 224 -3.45 1.61 -1.47
C PRO A 224 -2.66 0.59 -2.30
N GLU A 225 -2.84 0.57 -3.63
CA GLU A 225 -2.07 -0.30 -4.52
C GLU A 225 -0.58 0.05 -4.48
N ASP A 226 -0.27 1.34 -4.45
CA ASP A 226 1.09 1.84 -4.36
C ASP A 226 1.70 1.68 -2.97
N VAL A 227 0.91 1.65 -1.90
CA VAL A 227 1.38 1.20 -0.57
C VAL A 227 1.89 -0.23 -0.66
N VAL A 228 1.11 -1.13 -1.26
CA VAL A 228 1.49 -2.54 -1.41
C VAL A 228 2.80 -2.67 -2.19
N VAL A 229 2.87 -2.07 -3.38
CA VAL A 229 4.07 -2.15 -4.24
C VAL A 229 5.30 -1.55 -3.54
N ASN A 230 5.21 -0.35 -2.96
CA ASN A 230 6.34 0.29 -2.28
C ASN A 230 6.84 -0.54 -1.09
N LYS A 231 5.94 -1.11 -0.29
CA LYS A 231 6.33 -1.94 0.86
C LYS A 231 6.98 -3.25 0.47
N LEU A 232 6.51 -3.89 -0.61
CA LEU A 232 7.20 -5.04 -1.17
C LEU A 232 8.62 -4.68 -1.63
N ARG A 233 8.81 -3.52 -2.29
CA ARG A 233 10.14 -3.02 -2.69
C ARG A 233 11.05 -2.78 -1.48
N TRP A 234 10.53 -2.12 -0.43
CA TRP A 234 11.33 -1.82 0.77
C TRP A 234 11.61 -3.06 1.62
N GLY A 235 10.71 -4.04 1.62
CA GLY A 235 10.87 -5.29 2.36
C GLY A 235 11.81 -6.29 1.70
N GLN A 236 11.97 -6.24 0.37
CA GLN A 236 12.77 -7.22 -0.40
C GLN A 236 14.22 -7.36 0.09
N PRO A 237 14.99 -6.28 0.38
CA PRO A 237 16.38 -6.42 0.80
C PRO A 237 16.55 -7.03 2.19
N SER A 238 15.62 -6.77 3.11
CA SER A 238 15.78 -7.07 4.53
C SER A 238 14.81 -8.14 5.07
N ARG A 239 13.91 -8.67 4.23
CA ARG A 239 12.80 -9.56 4.63
C ARG A 239 12.03 -9.03 5.85
N SER A 240 11.72 -7.74 5.83
CA SER A 240 11.08 -7.07 6.97
C SER A 240 9.66 -7.60 7.21
N GLU A 241 9.46 -8.26 8.34
CA GLU A 241 8.14 -8.72 8.81
C GLU A 241 7.14 -7.57 8.92
N LYS A 242 7.60 -6.39 9.38
CA LYS A 242 6.76 -5.18 9.47
C LYS A 242 6.21 -4.77 8.10
N GLN A 243 7.06 -4.74 7.06
CA GLN A 243 6.61 -4.38 5.71
C GLN A 243 5.65 -5.42 5.14
N TRP A 244 5.93 -6.71 5.40
CA TRP A 244 5.05 -7.80 4.98
C TRP A 244 3.68 -7.75 5.66
N ARG A 245 3.62 -7.55 6.99
CA ARG A 245 2.37 -7.39 7.75
C ARG A 245 1.53 -6.22 7.25
N ASP A 246 2.18 -5.09 6.93
CA ASP A 246 1.48 -3.94 6.36
C ASP A 246 0.91 -4.27 4.96
N VAL A 247 1.64 -5.00 4.11
CA VAL A 247 1.14 -5.48 2.80
C VAL A 247 -0.09 -6.38 2.99
N LEU A 248 0.01 -7.41 3.85
CA LEU A 248 -1.10 -8.30 4.13
C LEU A 248 -2.31 -7.55 4.68
N GLY A 249 -2.08 -6.59 5.58
CA GLY A 249 -3.13 -5.76 6.16
C GLY A 249 -3.89 -4.94 5.12
N VAL A 250 -3.18 -4.30 4.17
CA VAL A 250 -3.84 -3.57 3.08
C VAL A 250 -4.63 -4.52 2.18
N LEU A 251 -4.06 -5.66 1.79
CA LEU A 251 -4.75 -6.63 0.94
C LEU A 251 -6.02 -7.20 1.60
N LYS A 252 -5.94 -7.59 2.87
CA LYS A 252 -7.07 -8.14 3.64
C LYS A 252 -8.19 -7.12 3.89
N THR A 253 -7.83 -5.84 4.04
CA THR A 253 -8.80 -4.76 4.25
C THR A 253 -9.40 -4.26 2.94
N GLN A 254 -8.63 -4.13 1.85
CA GLN A 254 -9.11 -3.52 0.61
C GLN A 254 -9.71 -4.52 -0.39
N GLN A 255 -9.28 -5.80 -0.38
CA GLN A 255 -9.85 -6.88 -1.20
C GLN A 255 -10.18 -6.48 -2.65
N GLU A 256 -11.45 -6.54 -3.06
CA GLU A 256 -11.93 -6.25 -4.42
C GLU A 256 -11.77 -4.79 -4.87
N TYR A 257 -11.53 -3.86 -3.95
CA TYR A 257 -11.35 -2.44 -4.27
C TYR A 257 -9.94 -2.10 -4.76
N LEU A 258 -9.02 -3.08 -4.76
CA LEU A 258 -7.68 -2.92 -5.31
C LEU A 258 -7.65 -3.27 -6.80
N ASP A 259 -6.83 -2.53 -7.54
CA ASP A 259 -6.44 -2.86 -8.90
C ASP A 259 -5.24 -3.82 -8.91
N TYR A 260 -5.52 -5.13 -8.98
CA TYR A 260 -4.47 -6.16 -8.97
C TYR A 260 -3.67 -6.19 -10.27
N GLU A 261 -4.25 -5.82 -11.41
CA GLU A 261 -3.53 -5.77 -12.69
C GLU A 261 -2.48 -4.65 -12.67
N TYR A 262 -2.81 -3.50 -12.09
CA TYR A 262 -1.84 -2.43 -11.82
C TYR A 262 -0.71 -2.91 -10.91
N MET A 263 -1.04 -3.57 -9.79
CA MET A 263 -0.03 -4.08 -8.86
C MET A 263 0.86 -5.14 -9.53
N HIS A 264 0.29 -6.06 -10.33
CA HIS A 264 1.05 -7.07 -11.06
C HIS A 264 1.98 -6.46 -12.12
N ARG A 265 1.53 -5.42 -12.84
CA ARG A 265 2.37 -4.67 -13.80
C ARG A 265 3.62 -4.11 -13.12
N TRP A 266 3.45 -3.39 -12.01
CA TRP A 266 4.58 -2.78 -11.31
C TRP A 266 5.42 -3.79 -10.55
N ALA A 267 4.79 -4.83 -9.99
CA ALA A 267 5.53 -5.94 -9.39
C ALA A 267 6.41 -6.64 -10.43
N ALA A 268 5.96 -6.80 -11.68
CA ALA A 268 6.83 -7.33 -12.74
C ALA A 268 8.00 -6.39 -13.07
N ALA A 269 7.75 -5.08 -13.17
CA ALA A 269 8.79 -4.08 -13.45
C ALA A 269 9.89 -4.00 -12.37
N PHE A 270 9.56 -4.37 -11.12
CA PHE A 270 10.49 -4.34 -9.98
C PHE A 270 10.97 -5.72 -9.52
N ASP A 271 10.72 -6.79 -10.29
CA ASP A 271 11.05 -8.18 -9.93
C ASP A 271 10.46 -8.62 -8.57
N LEU A 272 9.19 -8.26 -8.34
CA LEU A 272 8.41 -8.54 -7.15
C LEU A 272 7.21 -9.46 -7.42
N SER A 273 7.05 -10.01 -8.63
CA SER A 273 5.86 -10.80 -8.97
C SER A 273 5.64 -11.99 -8.03
N GLY A 274 6.72 -12.68 -7.63
CA GLY A 274 6.63 -13.78 -6.66
C GLY A 274 6.19 -13.33 -5.27
N ALA A 275 6.71 -12.19 -4.81
CA ALA A 275 6.33 -11.60 -3.53
C ALA A 275 4.85 -11.16 -3.53
N LEU A 276 4.38 -10.53 -4.61
CA LEU A 276 2.96 -10.17 -4.72
C LEU A 276 2.05 -11.41 -4.76
N GLU A 277 2.41 -12.45 -5.51
CA GLU A 277 1.63 -13.69 -5.53
C GLU A 277 1.55 -14.35 -4.15
N GLN A 278 2.66 -14.42 -3.44
CA GLN A 278 2.68 -14.94 -2.08
C GLN A 278 1.82 -14.07 -1.15
N ALA A 279 1.90 -12.75 -1.26
CA ALA A 279 1.09 -11.84 -0.45
C ALA A 279 -0.41 -12.02 -0.72
N THR A 280 -0.83 -12.17 -1.98
CA THR A 280 -2.24 -12.41 -2.34
C THR A 280 -2.76 -13.75 -1.84
N LEU A 281 -1.90 -14.78 -1.80
CA LEU A 281 -2.23 -16.09 -1.23
C LEU A 281 -2.40 -15.99 0.30
N GLU A 282 -1.42 -15.39 0.98
CA GLU A 282 -1.39 -15.25 2.43
C GLU A 282 -2.48 -14.30 2.97
N SER A 283 -2.91 -13.31 2.19
CA SER A 283 -4.05 -12.46 2.53
C SER A 283 -5.41 -13.06 2.15
N GLY A 284 -5.42 -14.20 1.44
CA GLY A 284 -6.64 -14.86 0.99
C GLY A 284 -7.38 -14.15 -0.15
N VAL A 285 -6.72 -13.28 -0.90
CA VAL A 285 -7.31 -12.52 -2.02
C VAL A 285 -6.85 -13.02 -3.40
N ARG A 286 -6.07 -14.10 -3.46
CA ARG A 286 -5.56 -14.67 -4.73
C ARG A 286 -6.65 -14.90 -5.77
N ALA A 287 -7.80 -15.44 -5.37
CA ALA A 287 -8.94 -15.65 -6.27
C ALA A 287 -9.50 -14.33 -6.85
N ILE A 288 -9.46 -13.24 -6.08
CA ILE A 288 -9.88 -11.91 -6.56
C ILE A 288 -8.89 -11.39 -7.61
N ALA A 289 -7.59 -11.53 -7.35
CA ALA A 289 -6.54 -11.13 -8.29
C ALA A 289 -6.58 -11.95 -9.59
N ASP A 290 -6.87 -13.26 -9.49
CA ASP A 290 -6.99 -14.16 -10.63
C ASP A 290 -8.26 -13.87 -11.45
N GLN A 291 -9.37 -13.54 -10.77
CA GLN A 291 -10.60 -13.09 -11.42
C GLN A 291 -10.38 -11.81 -12.23
N GLN A 292 -9.77 -10.77 -11.63
CA GLN A 292 -9.50 -9.51 -12.32
C GLN A 292 -8.61 -9.71 -13.55
N TRP A 293 -7.59 -10.56 -13.45
CA TRP A 293 -6.74 -10.94 -14.57
C TRP A 293 -7.53 -11.58 -15.71
N ALA A 294 -8.36 -12.58 -15.40
CA ALA A 294 -9.16 -13.25 -16.41
C ALA A 294 -10.15 -12.28 -17.07
N THR A 295 -10.80 -11.41 -16.29
CA THR A 295 -11.66 -10.36 -16.83
C THR A 295 -10.92 -9.44 -17.79
N ALA A 296 -9.72 -8.95 -17.42
CA ALA A 296 -8.90 -8.11 -18.27
C ALA A 296 -8.42 -8.83 -19.54
N LEU A 297 -8.23 -10.15 -19.46
CA LEU A 297 -7.72 -10.97 -20.56
C LEU A 297 -8.78 -11.39 -21.59
N TYR A 298 -10.06 -11.42 -21.22
CA TYR A 298 -11.14 -11.90 -22.08
C TYR A 298 -11.17 -11.30 -23.51
N PRO A 299 -10.99 -9.97 -23.70
CA PRO A 299 -10.94 -9.38 -25.05
C PRO A 299 -9.77 -9.90 -25.89
N VAL A 300 -8.62 -10.19 -25.28
CA VAL A 300 -7.44 -10.72 -25.96
C VAL A 300 -7.69 -12.16 -26.39
N ILE A 301 -8.25 -12.99 -25.51
CA ILE A 301 -8.56 -14.39 -25.80
C ILE A 301 -9.57 -14.50 -26.94
N THR A 302 -10.65 -13.73 -26.88
CA THR A 302 -11.69 -13.72 -27.93
C THR A 302 -11.14 -13.28 -29.28
N ARG A 303 -10.29 -12.24 -29.30
CA ARG A 303 -9.59 -11.83 -30.52
C ARG A 303 -8.64 -12.91 -31.04
N ALA A 304 -7.85 -13.54 -30.17
CA ALA A 304 -6.92 -14.60 -30.55
C ALA A 304 -7.65 -15.80 -31.18
N PHE A 305 -8.81 -16.16 -30.62
CA PHE A 305 -9.67 -17.22 -31.17
C PHE A 305 -10.26 -16.85 -32.53
N ALA A 306 -10.77 -15.62 -32.69
CA ALA A 306 -11.27 -15.13 -33.98
C ALA A 306 -10.17 -15.17 -35.06
N VAL A 307 -8.94 -14.76 -34.73
CA VAL A 307 -7.79 -14.84 -35.64
C VAL A 307 -7.47 -16.30 -36.01
N ALA A 308 -7.64 -17.25 -35.08
CA ALA A 308 -7.48 -18.67 -35.38
C ALA A 308 -8.57 -19.18 -36.33
N GLN A 309 -9.83 -18.76 -36.14
CA GLN A 309 -10.94 -19.08 -37.05
C GLN A 309 -10.69 -18.54 -38.46
N GLU A 310 -10.35 -17.27 -38.59
CA GLU A 310 -10.04 -16.60 -39.87
C GLU A 310 -8.91 -17.31 -40.64
N ARG A 311 -7.97 -17.91 -39.91
CA ARG A 311 -6.82 -18.64 -40.47
C ARG A 311 -7.08 -20.13 -40.68
N GLY A 312 -8.30 -20.61 -40.43
CA GLY A 312 -8.65 -22.04 -40.53
C GLY A 312 -7.86 -22.93 -39.56
N ARG A 313 -7.51 -22.40 -38.39
CA ARG A 313 -6.75 -23.10 -37.32
C ARG A 313 -7.64 -23.57 -36.17
N THR A 314 -8.94 -23.71 -36.41
CA THR A 314 -9.87 -24.32 -35.47
C THR A 314 -10.24 -25.74 -35.90
N THR A 315 -10.57 -26.57 -34.92
CA THR A 315 -11.03 -27.95 -35.10
C THR A 315 -12.36 -28.17 -34.37
N HIS A 316 -13.12 -29.17 -34.79
CA HIS A 316 -14.40 -29.55 -34.19
C HIS A 316 -14.33 -30.98 -33.66
N PRO A 317 -13.76 -31.21 -32.47
CA PRO A 317 -13.56 -32.56 -31.93
C PRO A 317 -14.88 -33.26 -31.59
N SER A 318 -15.95 -32.51 -31.33
CA SER A 318 -17.29 -33.03 -31.05
C SER A 318 -18.37 -32.00 -31.45
N PRO A 319 -19.65 -32.41 -31.60
CA PRO A 319 -20.74 -31.49 -31.91
C PRO A 319 -20.84 -30.36 -30.87
N GLY A 320 -20.78 -29.11 -31.33
CA GLY A 320 -20.86 -27.94 -30.45
C GLY A 320 -19.55 -27.55 -29.79
N MET A 321 -18.45 -28.27 -30.02
CA MET A 321 -17.12 -27.92 -29.54
C MET A 321 -16.27 -27.39 -30.69
N GLU A 322 -15.65 -26.23 -30.48
CA GLU A 322 -14.69 -25.65 -31.39
C GLU A 322 -13.41 -25.32 -30.62
N VAL A 323 -12.27 -25.80 -31.12
CA VAL A 323 -10.98 -25.66 -30.44
C VAL A 323 -9.97 -24.99 -31.36
N ALA A 324 -9.44 -23.84 -30.95
CA ALA A 324 -8.26 -23.23 -31.54
C ALA A 324 -7.01 -23.72 -30.80
N ASP A 325 -6.14 -24.40 -31.53
CA ASP A 325 -4.97 -25.04 -30.95
C ASP A 325 -3.70 -24.20 -31.16
N GLY A 326 -3.25 -23.52 -30.11
CA GLY A 326 -2.04 -22.70 -30.13
C GLY A 326 -0.79 -23.48 -29.71
N ASN A 327 0.38 -22.84 -29.78
CA ASN A 327 1.64 -23.48 -29.38
C ASN A 327 1.72 -23.73 -27.86
N ARG A 328 1.14 -22.83 -27.05
CA ARG A 328 1.21 -22.87 -25.59
C ARG A 328 -0.14 -23.04 -24.91
N TYR A 329 -1.20 -22.60 -25.58
CA TYR A 329 -2.56 -22.60 -25.04
C TYR A 329 -3.53 -23.20 -26.05
N GLY A 330 -4.47 -24.00 -25.55
CA GLY A 330 -5.67 -24.40 -26.26
C GLY A 330 -6.84 -23.50 -25.85
N LEU A 331 -7.61 -23.04 -26.82
CA LEU A 331 -8.82 -22.24 -26.59
C LEU A 331 -10.02 -23.05 -27.05
N ALA A 332 -10.96 -23.36 -26.15
CA ALA A 332 -12.07 -24.26 -26.43
C ALA A 332 -13.41 -23.58 -26.15
N ARG A 333 -14.24 -23.43 -27.20
CA ARG A 333 -15.61 -22.91 -27.11
C ARG A 333 -16.59 -24.08 -27.17
N ASP A 334 -17.42 -24.22 -26.15
CA ASP A 334 -18.41 -25.28 -26.03
C ASP A 334 -19.83 -24.68 -25.99
N SER A 335 -20.60 -24.89 -27.05
CA SER A 335 -21.98 -24.39 -27.15
C SER A 335 -22.97 -25.16 -26.27
N SER A 336 -22.64 -26.39 -25.85
CA SER A 336 -23.53 -27.19 -24.99
C SER A 336 -23.56 -26.66 -23.56
N THR A 337 -22.41 -26.21 -23.06
CA THR A 337 -22.26 -25.61 -21.74
C THR A 337 -22.25 -24.07 -21.78
N GLN A 338 -22.23 -23.48 -22.98
CA GLN A 338 -22.06 -22.04 -23.21
C GLN A 338 -20.80 -21.47 -22.54
N THR A 339 -19.71 -22.24 -22.59
CA THR A 339 -18.43 -21.87 -21.95
C THR A 339 -17.31 -21.66 -22.95
N PHE A 340 -16.38 -20.80 -22.56
CA PHE A 340 -15.13 -20.59 -23.26
C PHE A 340 -13.96 -20.84 -22.30
N THR A 341 -13.10 -21.80 -22.63
CA THR A 341 -12.04 -22.28 -21.73
C THR A 341 -10.66 -22.04 -22.34
N VAL A 342 -9.72 -21.66 -21.48
CA VAL A 342 -8.30 -21.54 -21.81
C VAL A 342 -7.52 -22.59 -21.03
N VAL A 343 -6.80 -23.45 -21.75
CA VAL A 343 -6.03 -24.55 -21.18
C VAL A 343 -4.56 -24.36 -21.52
N ALA A 344 -3.69 -24.42 -20.51
CA ALA A 344 -2.25 -24.46 -20.70
C ALA A 344 -1.82 -25.85 -21.18
N LYS A 345 -1.10 -25.92 -22.31
CA LYS A 345 -0.70 -27.21 -22.91
C LYS A 345 0.38 -27.95 -22.15
N LEU A 346 1.20 -27.23 -21.39
CA LEU A 346 2.34 -27.82 -20.70
C LEU A 346 1.90 -28.84 -19.64
N ASP A 347 0.79 -28.57 -18.97
CA ASP A 347 0.29 -29.31 -17.81
C ASP A 347 -1.22 -29.65 -17.88
N ASP A 348 -1.88 -29.36 -19.00
CA ASP A 348 -3.32 -29.54 -19.23
C ASP A 348 -4.21 -28.84 -18.19
N ARG A 349 -3.71 -27.74 -17.62
CA ARG A 349 -4.41 -26.97 -16.59
C ARG A 349 -5.34 -25.94 -17.22
N GLU A 350 -6.60 -25.94 -16.79
CA GLU A 350 -7.51 -24.82 -17.03
C GLU A 350 -7.02 -23.59 -16.27
N ILE A 351 -6.65 -22.54 -17.01
CA ILE A 351 -6.16 -21.29 -16.41
C ILE A 351 -7.26 -20.24 -16.29
N ALA A 352 -8.28 -20.32 -17.15
CA ALA A 352 -9.47 -19.48 -17.11
C ALA A 352 -10.65 -20.13 -17.82
N ARG A 353 -11.86 -19.91 -17.30
CA ARG A 353 -13.13 -20.28 -17.92
C ARG A 353 -14.09 -19.11 -17.86
N TYR A 354 -14.81 -18.90 -18.94
CA TYR A 354 -15.80 -17.84 -19.11
C TYR A 354 -17.14 -18.42 -19.56
N ASP A 355 -18.22 -17.72 -19.30
CA ASP A 355 -19.44 -17.89 -20.08
C ASP A 355 -19.36 -17.10 -21.41
N PHE A 356 -20.37 -17.24 -22.27
CA PHE A 356 -20.44 -16.51 -23.53
C PHE A 356 -20.70 -14.99 -23.38
N SER A 357 -21.02 -14.51 -22.18
CA SER A 357 -21.11 -13.07 -21.90
C SER A 357 -19.76 -12.45 -21.50
N GLY A 358 -18.75 -13.29 -21.25
CA GLY A 358 -17.44 -12.88 -20.76
C GLY A 358 -17.31 -12.82 -19.24
N THR A 359 -18.32 -13.31 -18.52
CA THR A 359 -18.23 -13.47 -17.06
C THR A 359 -17.27 -14.61 -16.76
N VAL A 360 -16.28 -14.36 -15.90
CA VAL A 360 -15.30 -15.38 -15.49
C VAL A 360 -15.98 -16.34 -14.51
N LEU A 361 -15.96 -17.63 -14.84
CA LEU A 361 -16.47 -18.74 -14.05
C LEU A 361 -15.39 -19.38 -13.16
N SER A 362 -14.14 -19.39 -13.64
CA SER A 362 -12.97 -19.84 -12.89
C SER A 362 -11.71 -19.14 -13.44
N ALA A 363 -10.73 -18.91 -12.58
CA ALA A 363 -9.41 -18.42 -12.96
C ALA A 363 -8.36 -18.94 -11.98
N SER A 364 -7.25 -19.45 -12.51
CA SER A 364 -6.12 -19.94 -11.72
C SER A 364 -4.81 -19.85 -12.53
N PRO A 365 -4.41 -18.65 -12.98
CA PRO A 365 -3.16 -18.47 -13.71
C PRO A 365 -1.94 -18.63 -12.81
N SER A 366 -0.86 -19.14 -13.38
CA SER A 366 0.48 -19.03 -12.81
C SER A 366 1.12 -17.68 -13.18
N LEU A 367 2.24 -17.33 -12.52
CA LEU A 367 3.09 -16.20 -12.95
C LEU A 367 3.51 -16.31 -14.42
N GLN A 368 3.79 -17.52 -14.87
CA GLN A 368 4.17 -17.77 -16.25
C GLN A 368 2.99 -17.45 -17.18
N ASP A 369 1.78 -17.90 -16.85
CA ASP A 369 0.59 -17.59 -17.63
C ASP A 369 0.34 -16.09 -17.76
N ARG A 370 0.46 -15.36 -16.65
CA ARG A 370 0.32 -13.89 -16.63
C ARG A 370 1.31 -13.21 -17.58
N ARG A 371 2.58 -13.63 -17.57
CA ARG A 371 3.65 -13.10 -18.44
C ARG A 371 3.44 -13.45 -19.91
N GLU A 372 3.06 -14.70 -20.19
CA GLU A 372 2.89 -15.16 -21.56
C GLU A 372 1.70 -14.51 -22.26
N TRP A 373 0.58 -14.35 -21.54
CA TRP A 373 -0.59 -13.70 -22.09
C TRP A 373 -0.42 -12.19 -22.28
N GLN A 374 0.40 -11.52 -21.47
CA GLN A 374 0.83 -10.14 -21.75
C GLN A 374 1.61 -10.05 -23.08
N ALA A 375 2.48 -11.02 -23.37
CA ALA A 375 3.19 -11.06 -24.65
C ALA A 375 2.26 -11.37 -25.83
N ILE A 376 1.28 -12.26 -25.65
CA ILE A 376 0.26 -12.55 -26.68
C ILE A 376 -0.59 -11.30 -26.94
N ALA A 377 -1.01 -10.57 -25.92
CA ALA A 377 -1.82 -9.35 -26.07
C ALA A 377 -1.13 -8.27 -26.91
N ALA A 378 0.20 -8.24 -26.97
CA ALA A 378 0.94 -7.31 -27.81
C ALA A 378 0.99 -7.72 -29.31
N LEU A 379 0.57 -8.94 -29.66
CA LEU A 379 0.69 -9.53 -31.00
C LEU A 379 -0.65 -9.69 -31.74
N VAL A 380 -1.76 -9.54 -31.04
CA VAL A 380 -3.13 -9.83 -31.53
C VAL A 380 -3.95 -8.55 -31.52
#